data_AF-A0A511NGQ5-F1
#
_entry.id   AF-A0A511NGQ5-F1
#
_cell.length_a   1.000
_cell.length_b   1.000
_cell.length_c   1.000
_cell.angle_alpha   90.00
_cell.angle_beta   90.00
_cell.angle_gamma   90.00
#
_symmetry.space_group_name_H-M   'P 1'
#
loop_
_entity.id
_entity.type
_entity.pdbx_description
1 polymer ?
#
loop_
_entity_poly.entity_id
_entity_poly.type
_entity_poly.pdbx_seq_one_letter_code
_entity_poly.pdbx_strand_id
1 'polypeptide(L)'
;MTETVTVDEAISKGHKMVSYPVMIIMCGTIGLTLYLGAQKLIPTWSFLIGFVLALVFAWLWWSFMITKWRLWAFENVRNVHELKKRAIQEKLIWVDNSVFEKTEIRTVTDKEKLNTLSNKFKQDDLFQDDLTVANETVIYYSKGKNSVEMVIMFCCLGIGVYLLLKTDSYIIGLILSIVGSYFGYKEYKESTNTDPQIIINDKGIKTISTDFYSWNDIENEEVISKVSGKHIHYYLTYNYRDGREYLQIDDYDIDMRGLNKLLILYRGRSNKKVINC
;
A
#
# COMPACT_ATOMS: atom_id res chain seq x y z
N MET A 1 -19.82 -9.50 -24.98
CA MET A 1 -19.20 -10.20 -23.85
C MET A 1 -17.78 -9.71 -23.77
N THR A 2 -17.51 -8.73 -22.91
CA THR A 2 -16.17 -8.14 -22.76
C THR A 2 -15.32 -9.05 -21.89
N GLU A 3 -14.08 -9.28 -22.31
CA GLU A 3 -13.06 -9.99 -21.54
C GLU A 3 -13.01 -9.42 -20.12
N THR A 4 -13.17 -10.28 -19.11
CA THR A 4 -13.11 -9.85 -17.72
C THR A 4 -11.67 -9.53 -17.37
N VAL A 5 -11.39 -8.25 -17.15
CA VAL A 5 -10.07 -7.77 -16.74
C VAL A 5 -9.83 -8.16 -15.29
N THR A 6 -8.60 -8.56 -14.96
CA THR A 6 -8.24 -8.89 -13.57
C THR A 6 -8.22 -7.64 -12.69
N VAL A 7 -8.37 -7.82 -11.37
CA VAL A 7 -8.30 -6.70 -10.41
C VAL A 7 -6.95 -5.98 -10.51
N ASP A 8 -5.86 -6.73 -10.66
CA ASP A 8 -4.50 -6.19 -10.80
C ASP A 8 -4.34 -5.29 -12.03
N GLU A 9 -4.84 -5.73 -13.18
CA GLU A 9 -4.81 -4.95 -14.42
C GLU A 9 -5.68 -3.70 -14.32
N ALA A 10 -6.83 -3.79 -13.67
CA ALA A 10 -7.73 -2.65 -13.48
C ALA A 10 -7.12 -1.57 -12.58
N ILE A 11 -6.46 -1.96 -11.49
CA ILE A 11 -5.73 -1.04 -10.61
C ILE A 11 -4.52 -0.42 -11.34
N SER A 12 -3.74 -1.24 -12.06
CA SER A 12 -2.62 -0.75 -12.88
C SER A 12 -3.06 0.29 -13.90
N LYS A 13 -4.19 0.03 -14.57
CA LYS A 13 -4.80 1.00 -15.50
C LYS A 13 -5.23 2.28 -14.79
N GLY A 14 -5.73 2.18 -13.56
CA GLY A 14 -6.06 3.31 -12.71
C GLY A 14 -4.88 4.23 -12.47
N HIS A 15 -3.73 3.68 -12.07
CA HIS A 15 -2.51 4.48 -11.90
C HIS A 15 -2.06 5.15 -13.21
N LYS A 16 -2.13 4.44 -14.34
CA LYS A 16 -1.78 5.00 -15.65
C LYS A 16 -2.74 6.11 -16.11
N MET A 17 -4.03 6.01 -15.81
CA MET A 17 -5.03 7.01 -16.21
C MET A 17 -5.09 8.21 -15.26
N VAL A 18 -4.80 7.99 -13.97
CA VAL A 18 -5.02 8.97 -12.91
C VAL A 18 -3.71 9.40 -12.28
N SER A 19 -3.00 8.52 -11.59
CA SER A 19 -1.81 8.88 -10.78
C SER A 19 -0.65 9.42 -11.61
N TYR A 20 -0.28 8.76 -12.72
CA TYR A 20 0.88 9.18 -13.52
C TYR A 20 0.65 10.53 -14.21
N PRO A 21 -0.50 10.80 -14.87
CA PRO A 21 -0.77 12.11 -15.41
C PRO A 21 -0.79 13.21 -14.33
N VAL A 22 -1.34 12.93 -13.15
CA VAL A 22 -1.31 13.88 -12.01
C VAL A 22 0.12 14.26 -11.64
N MET A 23 1.01 13.26 -11.53
CA MET A 23 2.44 13.52 -11.26
C MET A 23 3.10 14.31 -12.40
N ILE A 24 2.81 13.98 -13.66
CA ILE A 24 3.35 14.70 -14.83
C ILE A 24 2.87 16.15 -14.84
N ILE A 25 1.59 16.41 -14.57
CA ILE A 25 1.03 17.77 -14.49
C ILE A 25 1.73 18.54 -13.37
N MET A 26 1.84 17.96 -12.18
CA MET A 26 2.42 18.62 -11.02
C MET A 26 3.92 18.91 -11.21
N CYS A 27 4.72 17.91 -11.55
CA CYS A 27 6.16 18.08 -11.77
C CYS A 27 6.46 18.89 -13.03
N GLY A 28 5.66 18.73 -14.10
CA GLY A 28 5.84 19.45 -15.35
C GLY A 28 5.56 20.94 -15.22
N THR A 29 4.50 21.33 -14.52
CA THR A 29 4.17 22.75 -14.28
C THR A 29 5.16 23.41 -13.31
N ILE A 30 5.57 22.73 -12.24
CA ILE A 30 6.61 23.24 -11.33
C ILE A 30 7.96 23.34 -12.07
N GLY A 31 8.35 22.32 -12.83
CA GLY A 31 9.59 22.32 -13.61
C GLY A 31 9.61 23.42 -14.67
N LEU A 32 8.50 23.62 -15.38
CA LEU A 32 8.36 24.69 -16.37
C LEU A 32 8.47 26.07 -15.73
N THR A 33 7.82 26.29 -14.58
CA THR A 33 7.88 27.58 -13.88
C THR A 33 9.28 27.86 -13.35
N LEU A 34 9.97 26.86 -12.78
CA LEU A 34 11.39 26.97 -12.40
C LEU A 34 12.30 27.30 -13.59
N TYR A 35 12.11 26.63 -14.72
CA TYR A 35 12.88 26.86 -15.94
C TYR A 35 12.68 28.28 -16.49
N LEU A 36 11.43 28.73 -16.62
CA LEU A 36 11.11 30.07 -17.11
C LEU A 36 11.64 31.16 -16.17
N GLY A 37 11.60 30.91 -14.86
CA GLY A 37 12.16 31.82 -13.86
C GLY A 37 13.70 31.90 -13.92
N ALA A 38 14.38 30.78 -14.15
CA ALA A 38 15.83 30.74 -14.33
C ALA A 38 16.28 31.56 -15.56
N GLN A 39 15.48 31.54 -16.64
CA GLN A 39 15.68 32.36 -17.83
C GLN A 39 15.27 33.84 -17.66
N LYS A 40 14.82 34.24 -16.46
CA LYS A 40 14.31 35.58 -16.15
C LYS A 40 13.14 36.04 -17.05
N LEU A 41 12.42 35.09 -17.65
CA LEU A 41 11.28 35.38 -18.53
C LEU A 41 10.01 35.71 -17.72
N ILE A 42 9.94 35.25 -16.47
CA ILE A 42 8.83 35.49 -15.56
C ILE A 42 9.34 36.10 -14.24
N PRO A 43 8.55 36.96 -13.60
CA PRO A 43 8.90 37.55 -12.31
C PRO A 43 8.80 36.52 -11.17
N THR A 44 9.55 36.75 -10.08
CA THR A 44 9.68 35.79 -8.97
C THR A 44 8.36 35.42 -8.29
N TRP A 45 7.36 36.32 -8.27
CA TRP A 45 6.04 36.01 -7.71
C TRP A 45 5.27 34.95 -8.53
N SER A 46 5.63 34.75 -9.81
CA SER A 46 5.03 33.74 -10.67
C SER A 46 5.35 32.31 -10.22
N PHE A 47 6.37 32.08 -9.37
CA PHE A 47 6.60 30.76 -8.78
C PHE A 47 5.45 30.31 -7.87
N LEU A 48 4.94 31.22 -7.03
CA LEU A 48 3.81 30.92 -6.15
C LEU A 48 2.56 30.60 -6.97
N ILE A 49 2.32 31.35 -8.03
CA ILE A 49 1.19 31.11 -8.93
C ILE A 49 1.36 29.81 -9.69
N GLY A 50 2.57 29.53 -10.18
CA GLY A 50 2.91 28.26 -10.82
C GLY A 50 2.60 27.06 -9.94
N PHE A 51 2.97 27.13 -8.66
CA PHE A 51 2.68 26.10 -7.68
C PHE A 51 1.16 25.93 -7.43
N VAL A 52 0.42 27.03 -7.29
CA VAL A 52 -1.05 26.97 -7.12
C VAL A 52 -1.72 26.38 -8.35
N LEU A 53 -1.32 26.81 -9.56
CA LEU A 53 -1.84 26.29 -10.82
C LEU A 53 -1.53 24.80 -10.99
N ALA A 54 -0.33 24.36 -10.62
CA ALA A 54 0.05 22.95 -10.61
C ALA A 54 -0.94 22.10 -9.81
N LEU A 55 -1.26 22.55 -8.60
CA LEU A 55 -2.19 21.86 -7.70
C LEU A 55 -3.61 21.86 -8.27
N VAL A 56 -4.09 22.98 -8.79
CA VAL A 56 -5.44 23.10 -9.37
C VAL A 56 -5.59 22.19 -10.59
N PHE A 57 -4.65 22.21 -11.54
CA PHE A 57 -4.73 21.36 -12.73
C PHE A 57 -4.61 19.88 -12.41
N ALA A 58 -3.70 19.51 -11.52
CA ALA A 58 -3.56 18.14 -11.05
C ALA A 58 -4.87 17.64 -10.39
N TRP A 59 -5.49 18.48 -9.56
CA TRP A 59 -6.74 18.17 -8.89
C TRP A 59 -7.92 17.99 -9.86
N LEU A 60 -8.08 18.92 -10.81
CA LEU A 60 -9.15 18.85 -11.82
C LEU A 60 -9.03 17.59 -12.69
N TRP A 61 -7.80 17.26 -13.11
CA TRP A 61 -7.54 16.04 -13.85
C TRP A 61 -7.94 14.79 -13.04
N TRP A 62 -7.46 14.71 -11.80
CA TRP A 62 -7.77 13.61 -10.89
C TRP A 62 -9.28 13.44 -10.70
N SER A 63 -9.98 14.54 -10.39
CA SER A 63 -11.41 14.57 -10.10
C SER A 63 -12.28 14.05 -11.27
N PHE A 64 -11.87 14.34 -12.51
CA PHE A 64 -12.58 13.87 -13.69
C PHE A 64 -12.21 12.44 -14.09
N MET A 65 -10.91 12.13 -14.09
CA MET A 65 -10.43 10.84 -14.58
C MET A 65 -10.71 9.69 -13.64
N ILE A 66 -10.82 9.94 -12.33
CA ILE A 66 -11.18 8.90 -11.36
C ILE A 66 -12.60 8.36 -11.59
N THR A 67 -13.56 9.22 -11.93
CA THR A 67 -14.93 8.81 -12.28
C THR A 67 -14.94 7.94 -13.53
N LYS A 68 -14.18 8.34 -14.57
CA LYS A 68 -14.06 7.55 -15.81
C LYS A 68 -13.42 6.19 -15.58
N TRP A 69 -12.34 6.15 -14.80
CA TRP A 69 -11.71 4.90 -14.42
C TRP A 69 -12.67 4.01 -13.62
N ARG A 70 -13.39 4.57 -12.64
CA ARG A 70 -14.35 3.83 -11.80
C ARG A 70 -15.45 3.16 -12.63
N LEU A 71 -16.04 3.91 -13.57
CA LEU A 71 -17.04 3.37 -14.50
C LEU A 71 -16.47 2.22 -15.34
N TRP A 72 -15.31 2.44 -15.96
CA TRP A 72 -14.66 1.42 -16.77
C TRP A 72 -14.30 0.17 -15.94
N ALA A 73 -13.76 0.36 -14.73
CA ALA A 73 -13.32 -0.74 -13.88
C ALA A 73 -14.53 -1.57 -13.40
N PHE A 74 -15.61 -0.93 -12.97
CA PHE A 74 -16.83 -1.64 -12.54
C PHE A 74 -17.56 -2.33 -13.70
N GLU A 75 -17.42 -1.83 -14.93
CA GLU A 75 -17.96 -2.48 -16.12
C GLU A 75 -17.17 -3.75 -16.49
N ASN A 76 -15.84 -3.71 -16.40
CA ASN A 76 -14.95 -4.75 -16.94
C ASN A 76 -14.41 -5.75 -15.91
N VAL A 77 -14.46 -5.43 -14.60
CA VAL A 77 -14.02 -6.33 -13.54
C VAL A 77 -15.19 -7.13 -12.99
N ARG A 78 -14.95 -8.42 -12.75
CA ARG A 78 -15.93 -9.32 -12.17
C ARG A 78 -16.05 -9.15 -10.64
N ASN A 79 -14.93 -9.18 -9.94
CA ASN A 79 -14.82 -9.11 -8.47
C ASN A 79 -14.76 -7.63 -8.03
N VAL A 80 -15.92 -6.99 -7.93
CA VAL A 80 -16.00 -5.55 -7.69
C VAL A 80 -15.70 -5.19 -6.23
N HIS A 81 -15.95 -6.11 -5.29
CA HIS A 81 -15.63 -5.90 -3.87
C HIS A 81 -14.12 -5.86 -3.66
N GLU A 82 -13.41 -6.87 -4.16
CA GLU A 82 -11.94 -6.91 -4.13
C GLU A 82 -11.34 -5.66 -4.79
N LEU A 83 -11.83 -5.29 -5.98
CA LEU A 83 -11.36 -4.10 -6.69
C LEU A 83 -11.52 -2.83 -5.85
N LYS A 84 -12.69 -2.59 -5.26
CA LYS A 84 -12.95 -1.39 -4.45
C LYS A 84 -12.03 -1.35 -3.23
N LYS A 85 -11.92 -2.48 -2.52
CA LYS A 85 -11.04 -2.60 -1.34
C LYS A 85 -9.61 -2.26 -1.71
N ARG A 86 -9.09 -2.88 -2.78
CA ARG A 86 -7.71 -2.66 -3.24
C ARG A 86 -7.47 -1.25 -3.76
N ALA A 87 -8.43 -0.64 -4.44
CA ALA A 87 -8.31 0.73 -4.92
C ALA A 87 -8.19 1.75 -3.77
N ILE A 88 -8.84 1.50 -2.63
CA ILE A 88 -8.67 2.30 -1.41
C ILE A 88 -7.29 2.06 -0.80
N GLN A 89 -6.88 0.80 -0.66
CA GLN A 89 -5.57 0.42 -0.09
C GLN A 89 -4.39 0.99 -0.89
N GLU A 90 -4.47 0.96 -2.22
CA GLU A 90 -3.46 1.52 -3.15
C GLU A 90 -3.60 3.05 -3.34
N LYS A 91 -4.45 3.71 -2.53
CA LYS A 91 -4.71 5.18 -2.54
C LYS A 91 -5.12 5.73 -3.90
N LEU A 92 -5.73 4.89 -4.73
CA LEU A 92 -6.26 5.30 -6.02
C LEU A 92 -7.59 6.04 -5.85
N ILE A 93 -8.45 5.54 -4.95
CA ILE A 93 -9.69 6.18 -4.52
C ILE A 93 -9.66 6.45 -3.02
N TRP A 94 -10.46 7.43 -2.60
CA TRP A 94 -10.68 7.69 -1.19
C TRP A 94 -11.76 6.77 -0.62
N VAL A 95 -11.72 6.59 0.70
CA VAL A 95 -12.79 5.91 1.45
C VAL A 95 -14.11 6.62 1.20
N ASP A 96 -15.19 5.83 1.13
CA ASP A 96 -16.55 6.34 0.97
C ASP A 96 -16.86 7.43 2.02
N ASN A 97 -17.65 8.42 1.63
CA ASN A 97 -18.08 9.56 2.45
C ASN A 97 -16.97 10.57 2.83
N SER A 98 -15.74 10.37 2.36
CA SER A 98 -14.67 11.36 2.54
C SER A 98 -14.96 12.66 1.76
N VAL A 99 -14.41 13.78 2.23
CA VAL A 99 -14.53 15.08 1.54
C VAL A 99 -13.98 15.01 0.11
N PHE A 100 -12.91 14.26 -0.07
CA PHE A 100 -12.25 14.08 -1.37
C PHE A 100 -13.12 13.30 -2.36
N GLU A 101 -13.86 12.29 -1.92
CA GLU A 101 -14.82 11.58 -2.78
C GLU A 101 -15.91 12.53 -3.31
N LYS A 102 -16.35 13.50 -2.48
CA LYS A 102 -17.36 14.49 -2.89
C LYS A 102 -16.86 15.48 -3.93
N THR A 103 -15.54 15.62 -4.07
CA THR A 103 -14.93 16.49 -5.08
C THR A 103 -14.75 15.82 -6.45
N GLU A 104 -15.17 14.55 -6.59
CA GLU A 104 -15.22 13.88 -7.88
C GLU A 104 -16.28 14.51 -8.79
N ILE A 105 -15.89 14.88 -10.01
CA ILE A 105 -16.83 15.39 -11.01
C ILE A 105 -17.56 14.20 -11.62
N ARG A 106 -18.86 14.11 -11.34
CA ARG A 106 -19.76 13.05 -11.84
C ARG A 106 -20.92 13.69 -12.59
N THR A 107 -21.10 13.32 -13.86
CA THR A 107 -22.28 13.74 -14.62
C THR A 107 -23.51 12.91 -14.19
N VAL A 108 -24.72 13.34 -14.58
CA VAL A 108 -25.97 12.62 -14.26
C VAL A 108 -25.95 11.20 -14.85
N THR A 109 -25.49 11.07 -16.09
CA THR A 109 -25.34 9.78 -16.78
C THR A 109 -24.32 8.87 -16.10
N ASP A 110 -23.23 9.42 -15.57
CA ASP A 110 -22.25 8.65 -14.81
C ASP A 110 -22.86 8.08 -13.52
N LYS A 111 -23.69 8.87 -12.82
CA LYS A 111 -24.38 8.43 -11.60
C LYS A 111 -25.35 7.28 -11.88
N GLU A 112 -26.12 7.38 -12.95
CA GLU A 112 -27.05 6.32 -13.37
C GLU A 112 -26.31 5.02 -13.72
N LYS A 113 -25.19 5.13 -14.45
CA LYS A 113 -24.34 3.97 -14.76
C LYS A 113 -23.73 3.34 -13.50
N LEU A 114 -23.21 4.15 -12.58
CA LEU A 114 -22.68 3.65 -11.31
C LEU A 114 -23.77 2.96 -10.48
N ASN A 115 -24.98 3.51 -10.43
CA ASN A 115 -26.13 2.87 -9.77
C ASN A 115 -26.47 1.52 -10.42
N THR A 116 -26.42 1.44 -11.75
CA THR A 116 -26.67 0.19 -12.47
C THR A 116 -25.60 -0.85 -12.17
N LEU A 117 -24.34 -0.43 -12.17
CA LEU A 117 -23.18 -1.28 -11.85
C LEU A 117 -23.13 -1.66 -10.37
N SER A 118 -23.77 -0.89 -9.48
CA SER A 118 -23.88 -1.22 -8.05
C SER A 118 -24.57 -2.58 -7.83
N ASN A 119 -25.41 -3.04 -8.75
CA ASN A 119 -26.01 -4.37 -8.68
C ASN A 119 -24.98 -5.50 -8.74
N LYS A 120 -23.78 -5.28 -9.30
CA LYS A 120 -22.69 -6.27 -9.25
C LYS A 120 -22.18 -6.50 -7.83
N PHE A 121 -22.33 -5.54 -6.91
CA PHE A 121 -22.00 -5.73 -5.50
C PHE A 121 -23.00 -6.65 -4.78
N LYS A 122 -24.12 -7.01 -5.41
CA LYS A 122 -25.03 -8.04 -4.87
C LYS A 122 -24.58 -9.46 -5.21
N GLN A 123 -23.60 -9.60 -6.08
CA GLN A 123 -23.08 -10.90 -6.51
C GLN A 123 -21.77 -11.17 -5.78
N ASP A 124 -21.61 -12.40 -5.31
CA ASP A 124 -20.38 -12.82 -4.65
C ASP A 124 -19.20 -12.85 -5.64
N ASP A 125 -18.01 -12.54 -5.12
CA ASP A 125 -16.78 -12.56 -5.90
C ASP A 125 -16.43 -14.01 -6.31
N LEU A 126 -16.00 -14.19 -7.56
CA LEU A 126 -15.59 -15.51 -8.06
C LEU A 126 -14.17 -15.80 -7.61
N PHE A 127 -14.00 -16.91 -6.89
CA PHE A 127 -12.67 -17.39 -6.50
C PHE A 127 -11.95 -18.08 -7.66
N GLN A 128 -10.89 -17.46 -8.15
CA GLN A 128 -9.96 -18.02 -9.11
C GLN A 128 -8.67 -18.44 -8.41
N ASP A 129 -8.31 -19.71 -8.53
CA ASP A 129 -7.10 -20.25 -7.90
C ASP A 129 -5.86 -19.92 -8.76
N ASP A 130 -4.80 -19.48 -8.09
CA ASP A 130 -3.50 -19.19 -8.69
C ASP A 130 -2.56 -20.36 -8.38
N LEU A 131 -2.44 -21.29 -9.34
CA LEU A 131 -1.64 -22.51 -9.19
C LEU A 131 -0.13 -22.24 -9.12
N THR A 132 0.31 -21.01 -9.39
CA THR A 132 1.74 -20.63 -9.26
C THR A 132 2.16 -20.49 -7.80
N VAL A 133 1.20 -20.23 -6.90
CA VAL A 133 1.45 -20.12 -5.47
C VAL A 133 1.39 -21.52 -4.85
N ALA A 134 2.43 -21.86 -4.09
CA ALA A 134 2.54 -23.12 -3.36
C ALA A 134 1.37 -23.36 -2.39
N ASN A 135 1.27 -24.58 -1.86
CA ASN A 135 0.23 -24.92 -0.86
C ASN A 135 0.47 -24.28 0.51
N GLU A 136 1.70 -23.86 0.77
CA GLU A 136 2.11 -23.17 1.98
C GLU A 136 3.07 -22.04 1.62
N THR A 137 2.82 -20.86 2.17
CA THR A 137 3.71 -19.70 2.05
C THR A 137 4.23 -19.35 3.43
N VAL A 138 5.55 -19.26 3.52
CA VAL A 138 6.26 -18.85 4.74
C VAL A 138 6.87 -17.48 4.48
N ILE A 139 6.56 -16.52 5.34
CA ILE A 139 6.95 -15.12 5.27
C ILE A 139 8.00 -14.87 6.35
N TYR A 140 9.10 -14.20 5.97
CA TYR A 140 10.23 -13.90 6.84
C TYR A 140 10.48 -12.39 6.93
N TYR A 141 11.43 -11.99 7.78
CA TYR A 141 11.96 -10.62 7.72
C TYR A 141 12.62 -10.33 6.36
N SER A 142 12.44 -9.10 5.88
CA SER A 142 13.01 -8.67 4.61
C SER A 142 14.51 -8.43 4.73
N LYS A 143 15.31 -9.40 4.28
CA LYS A 143 16.78 -9.26 4.24
C LYS A 143 17.23 -8.02 3.47
N GLY A 144 16.52 -7.67 2.40
CA GLY A 144 16.83 -6.50 1.58
C GLY A 144 16.63 -5.18 2.33
N LYS A 145 15.47 -4.98 2.95
CA LYS A 145 15.18 -3.77 3.74
C LYS A 145 16.15 -3.64 4.91
N ASN A 146 16.31 -4.70 5.69
CA ASN A 146 17.17 -4.71 6.88
C ASN A 146 18.64 -4.47 6.52
N SER A 147 19.11 -4.97 5.36
CA SER A 147 20.48 -4.70 4.90
C SER A 147 20.70 -3.22 4.57
N VAL A 148 19.73 -2.56 3.93
CA VAL A 148 19.82 -1.12 3.61
C VAL A 148 19.79 -0.29 4.89
N GLU A 149 18.88 -0.59 5.81
CA GLU A 149 18.77 0.12 7.09
C GLU A 149 20.02 -0.06 7.94
N MET A 150 20.57 -1.28 8.00
CA MET A 150 21.83 -1.57 8.67
C MET A 150 22.99 -0.74 8.11
N VAL A 151 23.10 -0.59 6.78
CA VAL A 151 24.13 0.25 6.14
C VAL A 151 23.96 1.72 6.55
N ILE A 152 22.72 2.23 6.57
CA ILE A 152 22.43 3.61 7.01
C ILE A 152 22.84 3.79 8.47
N MET A 153 22.53 2.83 9.35
CA MET A 153 22.87 2.92 10.77
C MET A 153 24.37 2.84 11.03
N PHE A 154 25.12 2.03 10.27
CA PHE A 154 26.58 2.04 10.33
C PHE A 154 27.19 3.35 9.84
N CYS A 155 26.62 3.97 8.81
CA CYS A 155 27.01 5.32 8.39
C CYS A 155 26.74 6.36 9.49
N CYS A 156 25.56 6.32 10.12
CA CYS A 156 25.23 7.19 11.26
C CYS A 156 26.20 7.00 12.42
N LEU A 157 26.56 5.76 12.74
CA LEU A 157 27.54 5.44 13.78
C LEU A 157 28.93 5.98 13.42
N GLY A 158 29.38 5.78 12.18
CA GLY A 158 30.66 6.32 11.71
C GLY A 158 30.73 7.84 11.77
N ILE A 159 29.65 8.53 11.35
CA ILE A 159 29.53 10.00 11.47
C ILE A 159 29.51 10.41 12.95
N GLY A 160 28.79 9.69 13.81
CA GLY A 160 28.72 9.97 15.24
C GLY A 160 30.11 9.89 15.90
N VAL A 161 30.87 8.83 15.62
CA VAL A 161 32.24 8.64 16.11
C VAL A 161 33.17 9.71 15.55
N TYR A 162 33.05 10.05 14.26
CA TYR A 162 33.85 11.11 13.67
C TYR A 162 33.62 12.46 14.36
N LEU A 163 32.36 12.83 14.61
CA LEU A 163 32.01 14.08 15.31
C LEU A 163 32.52 14.10 16.74
N LEU A 164 32.60 12.96 17.42
CA LEU A 164 33.19 12.85 18.76
C LEU A 164 34.71 13.03 18.77
N LEU A 165 35.42 12.58 17.72
CA LEU A 165 36.88 12.58 17.67
C LEU A 165 37.49 13.81 17.00
N LYS A 166 36.77 14.46 16.08
CA LYS A 166 37.32 15.51 15.22
C LYS A 166 36.62 16.86 15.33
N THR A 167 35.51 16.96 16.06
CA THR A 167 34.70 18.19 16.12
C THR A 167 34.28 18.46 17.56
N ASP A 168 34.06 19.71 17.94
CA ASP A 168 33.56 20.08 19.27
C ASP A 168 32.06 19.75 19.49
N SER A 169 31.45 19.02 18.56
CA SER A 169 30.02 18.67 18.56
C SER A 169 29.76 17.34 19.28
N TYR A 170 30.25 17.22 20.52
CA TYR A 170 30.21 15.97 21.28
C TYR A 170 28.79 15.44 21.54
N ILE A 171 27.82 16.33 21.79
CA ILE A 171 26.43 15.94 22.08
C ILE A 171 25.79 15.25 20.87
N ILE A 172 25.94 15.84 19.69
CA ILE A 172 25.38 15.28 18.44
C ILE A 172 26.08 13.97 18.09
N GLY A 173 27.41 13.93 18.23
CA GLY A 173 28.19 12.72 18.00
C GLY A 173 27.79 11.56 18.93
N LEU A 174 27.54 11.84 20.22
CA LEU A 174 27.08 10.86 21.19
C LEU A 174 25.69 10.31 20.82
N ILE A 175 24.74 11.19 20.50
CA ILE A 175 23.37 10.81 20.11
C ILE A 175 23.40 9.92 18.87
N LEU A 176 24.12 10.33 17.82
CA LEU A 176 24.22 9.54 16.58
C LEU A 176 24.88 8.19 16.81
N SER A 177 25.90 8.13 17.67
CA SER A 177 26.58 6.87 18.00
C SER A 177 25.66 5.90 18.74
N ILE A 178 24.88 6.40 19.71
CA ILE A 178 23.92 5.57 20.46
C ILE A 178 22.80 5.08 19.55
N VAL A 179 22.19 5.99 18.77
CA VAL A 179 21.10 5.66 17.84
C VAL A 179 21.58 4.66 16.79
N GLY A 180 22.71 4.93 16.14
CA GLY A 180 23.29 4.04 15.13
C GLY A 180 23.63 2.66 15.70
N SER A 181 24.15 2.59 16.92
CA SER A 181 24.45 1.31 17.58
C SER A 181 23.18 0.52 17.89
N TYR A 182 22.17 1.16 18.48
CA TYR A 182 20.92 0.51 18.89
C TYR A 182 20.14 -0.02 17.68
N PHE A 183 19.87 0.84 16.69
CA PHE A 183 19.15 0.44 15.50
C PHE A 183 19.97 -0.50 14.63
N GLY A 184 21.29 -0.31 14.52
CA GLY A 184 22.17 -1.26 13.82
C GLY A 184 22.11 -2.67 14.42
N TYR A 185 22.06 -2.78 15.76
CA TYR A 185 21.90 -4.06 16.44
C TYR A 185 20.50 -4.67 16.22
N LYS A 186 19.43 -3.85 16.26
CA LYS A 186 18.06 -4.29 15.94
C LYS A 186 18.01 -4.91 14.54
N GLU A 187 18.51 -4.19 13.54
CA GLU A 187 18.49 -4.63 12.14
C GLU A 187 19.37 -5.88 11.92
N TYR A 188 20.51 -5.97 12.61
CA TYR A 188 21.33 -7.17 12.61
C TYR A 188 20.59 -8.38 13.19
N LYS A 189 19.89 -8.21 14.32
CA LYS A 189 19.08 -9.26 14.94
C LYS A 189 17.95 -9.72 14.02
N GLU A 190 17.25 -8.80 13.36
CA GLU A 190 16.17 -9.14 12.44
C GLU A 190 16.69 -9.80 11.15
N SER A 191 17.82 -9.36 10.62
CA SER A 191 18.45 -9.94 9.41
C SER A 191 19.01 -11.35 9.64
N THR A 192 19.47 -11.63 10.86
CA THR A 192 19.95 -12.96 11.26
C THR A 192 18.81 -13.89 11.71
N ASN A 193 17.61 -13.35 11.94
CA ASN A 193 16.46 -14.15 12.31
C ASN A 193 15.94 -14.94 11.11
N THR A 194 16.01 -16.27 11.21
CA THR A 194 15.50 -17.21 10.20
C THR A 194 14.16 -17.83 10.60
N ASP A 195 13.59 -17.41 11.72
CA ASP A 195 12.30 -17.91 12.19
C ASP A 195 11.16 -17.35 11.32
N PRO A 196 10.19 -18.19 10.95
CA PRO A 196 9.05 -17.77 10.17
C PRO A 196 8.18 -16.78 10.95
N GLN A 197 7.85 -15.65 10.34
CA GLN A 197 7.04 -14.61 10.97
C GLN A 197 5.55 -14.85 10.75
N ILE A 198 5.19 -15.31 9.54
CA ILE A 198 3.82 -15.71 9.20
C ILE A 198 3.89 -16.98 8.34
N ILE A 199 3.08 -17.97 8.67
CA ILE A 199 2.86 -19.17 7.85
C ILE A 199 1.39 -19.19 7.47
N ILE A 200 1.12 -19.24 6.16
CA ILE A 200 -0.24 -19.28 5.63
C ILE A 200 -0.34 -20.47 4.68
N ASN A 201 -1.34 -21.31 4.88
CA ASN A 201 -1.63 -22.43 3.99
C ASN A 201 -3.14 -22.61 3.83
N ASP A 202 -3.55 -23.64 3.10
CA ASP A 202 -4.94 -23.99 2.88
C ASP A 202 -5.70 -24.47 4.13
N LYS A 203 -4.99 -24.73 5.24
CA LYS A 203 -5.58 -25.12 6.52
C LYS A 203 -5.78 -23.94 7.47
N GLY A 204 -4.91 -22.94 7.42
CA GLY A 204 -4.99 -21.82 8.37
C GLY A 204 -3.83 -20.84 8.31
N ILE A 205 -3.69 -20.06 9.39
CA ILE A 205 -2.65 -19.04 9.60
C ILE A 205 -1.94 -19.31 10.93
N LYS A 206 -0.62 -19.13 10.95
CA LYS A 206 0.19 -19.01 12.16
C LYS A 206 1.03 -17.73 12.08
N THR A 207 1.19 -17.02 13.20
CA THR A 207 2.10 -15.86 13.29
C THR A 207 3.18 -16.09 14.36
N ILE A 208 4.09 -15.14 14.51
CA ILE A 208 5.08 -15.13 15.60
C ILE A 208 4.42 -14.98 17.00
N SER A 209 3.26 -14.34 17.04
CA SER A 209 2.49 -13.96 18.23
C SER A 209 1.37 -14.94 18.56
N THR A 210 0.93 -15.76 17.60
CA THR A 210 -0.18 -16.70 17.77
C THR A 210 0.14 -18.07 17.21
N ASP A 211 -0.44 -19.08 17.85
CA ASP A 211 -0.39 -20.45 17.37
C ASP A 211 -1.13 -20.62 16.05
N PHE A 212 -1.04 -21.83 15.48
CA PHE A 212 -1.72 -22.15 14.23
C PHE A 212 -3.24 -22.25 14.46
N TYR A 213 -4.00 -21.37 13.80
CA TYR A 213 -5.46 -21.38 13.81
C TYR A 213 -6.02 -21.79 12.46
N SER A 214 -7.05 -22.63 12.47
CA SER A 214 -7.74 -23.09 11.26
C SER A 214 -8.57 -21.95 10.64
N TRP A 215 -8.75 -21.96 9.32
CA TRP A 215 -9.64 -21.00 8.63
C TRP A 215 -11.08 -21.00 9.17
N ASN A 216 -11.54 -22.11 9.77
CA ASN A 216 -12.86 -22.20 10.39
C ASN A 216 -12.96 -21.40 11.70
N ASP A 217 -11.83 -21.18 12.37
CA ASP A 217 -11.73 -20.43 13.62
C ASP A 217 -11.27 -18.98 13.39
N ILE A 218 -10.95 -18.62 12.14
CA ILE A 218 -10.47 -17.30 11.74
C ILE A 218 -11.58 -16.50 11.07
N GLU A 219 -11.78 -15.28 11.56
CA GLU A 219 -12.73 -14.33 10.99
C GLU A 219 -12.13 -12.93 10.84
N ASN A 220 -12.68 -12.15 9.91
CA ASN A 220 -12.31 -10.75 9.68
C ASN A 220 -10.80 -10.57 9.39
N GLU A 221 -10.23 -11.50 8.63
CA GLU A 221 -8.85 -11.42 8.16
C GLU A 221 -8.67 -10.26 7.18
N GLU A 222 -7.78 -9.33 7.52
CA GLU A 222 -7.49 -8.18 6.68
C GLU A 222 -6.09 -7.64 6.93
N VAL A 223 -5.49 -7.09 5.89
CA VAL A 223 -4.33 -6.21 6.03
C VAL A 223 -4.81 -4.76 6.02
N ILE A 224 -4.67 -4.08 7.16
CA ILE A 224 -5.08 -2.69 7.33
C ILE A 224 -3.87 -1.75 7.34
N SER A 225 -4.10 -0.48 7.02
CA SER A 225 -3.11 0.58 7.20
C SER A 225 -3.53 1.48 8.35
N LYS A 226 -2.60 1.84 9.23
CA LYS A 226 -2.83 2.84 10.29
C LYS A 226 -1.82 3.96 10.17
N VAL A 227 -2.33 5.19 10.29
CA VAL A 227 -1.50 6.39 10.36
C VAL A 227 -1.04 6.57 11.80
N SER A 228 0.28 6.57 12.02
CA SER A 228 0.92 6.94 13.29
C SER A 228 1.76 8.19 13.05
N GLY A 229 1.24 9.34 13.45
CA GLY A 229 1.87 10.64 13.19
C GLY A 229 1.99 10.93 11.68
N LYS A 230 3.22 10.96 11.16
CA LYS A 230 3.52 11.17 9.73
C LYS A 230 3.74 9.87 8.94
N HIS A 231 3.77 8.73 9.62
CA HIS A 231 4.09 7.44 9.02
C HIS A 231 2.84 6.56 8.90
N ILE A 232 2.81 5.71 7.89
CA ILE A 232 1.76 4.72 7.68
C ILE A 232 2.39 3.36 7.92
N HIS A 233 1.80 2.62 8.84
CA HIS A 233 2.22 1.27 9.19
C HIS A 233 1.14 0.28 8.74
N TYR A 234 1.57 -0.87 8.25
CA TYR A 234 0.68 -1.93 7.79
C TYR A 234 0.58 -3.04 8.84
N TYR A 235 -0.64 -3.53 9.05
CA TYR A 235 -0.93 -4.56 10.04
C TYR A 235 -1.80 -5.66 9.46
N LEU A 236 -1.42 -6.92 9.72
CA LEU A 236 -2.30 -8.07 9.60
C LEU A 236 -3.18 -8.13 10.85
N THR A 237 -4.50 -8.16 10.65
CA THR A 237 -5.50 -8.35 11.70
C THR A 237 -6.40 -9.51 11.36
N TYR A 238 -6.74 -10.32 12.35
CA TYR A 238 -7.80 -11.33 12.28
C TYR A 238 -8.29 -11.67 13.67
N ASN A 239 -9.55 -12.08 13.78
CA ASN A 239 -10.10 -12.62 15.01
C ASN A 239 -9.93 -14.14 15.02
N TYR A 240 -9.65 -14.69 16.20
CA TYR A 240 -9.61 -16.12 16.46
C TYR A 240 -10.30 -16.40 17.80
N ARG A 241 -10.51 -17.68 18.15
CA ARG A 241 -11.32 -18.08 19.31
C ARG A 241 -10.90 -17.42 20.63
N ASP A 242 -9.61 -17.20 20.83
CA ASP A 242 -9.05 -16.70 22.10
C ASP A 242 -8.68 -15.21 22.05
N GLY A 243 -8.95 -14.50 20.95
CA GLY A 243 -8.62 -13.09 20.85
C GLY A 243 -8.60 -12.51 19.44
N ARG A 244 -7.85 -11.42 19.29
CA ARG A 244 -7.60 -10.76 18.01
C ARG A 244 -6.10 -10.64 17.82
N GLU A 245 -5.63 -11.02 16.64
CA GLU A 245 -4.25 -10.83 16.24
C GLU A 245 -4.06 -9.44 15.64
N TYR A 246 -2.93 -8.83 15.95
CA TYR A 246 -2.57 -7.50 15.48
C TYR A 246 -1.06 -7.40 15.23
N LEU A 247 -0.65 -7.83 14.04
CA LEU A 247 0.76 -7.99 13.68
C LEU A 247 1.21 -6.92 12.68
N GLN A 248 2.26 -6.18 13.00
CA GLN A 248 2.87 -5.23 12.06
C GLN A 248 3.71 -5.97 11.01
N ILE A 249 3.59 -5.59 9.73
CA ILE A 249 4.22 -6.33 8.61
C ILE A 249 5.27 -5.53 7.84
N ASP A 250 5.59 -4.30 8.26
CA ASP A 250 6.45 -3.38 7.51
C ASP A 250 7.85 -3.96 7.23
N ASP A 251 8.37 -4.72 8.19
CA ASP A 251 9.73 -5.29 8.16
C ASP A 251 9.80 -6.65 7.44
N TYR A 252 8.67 -7.16 6.94
CA TYR A 252 8.59 -8.48 6.30
C TYR A 252 8.90 -8.42 4.81
N ASP A 253 9.25 -9.59 4.26
CA ASP A 253 9.58 -9.81 2.84
C ASP A 253 8.37 -9.74 1.90
N ILE A 254 7.18 -9.59 2.47
CA ILE A 254 5.92 -9.40 1.76
C ILE A 254 5.37 -7.98 1.98
N ASP A 255 4.77 -7.41 0.95
CA ASP A 255 4.05 -6.15 1.05
C ASP A 255 2.56 -6.38 1.39
N MET A 256 1.86 -5.29 1.71
CA MET A 256 0.43 -5.30 2.00
C MET A 256 -0.38 -5.99 0.89
N ARG A 257 -0.05 -5.72 -0.38
CA ARG A 257 -0.75 -6.24 -1.56
C ARG A 257 -0.56 -7.74 -1.70
N GLY A 258 0.68 -8.21 -1.61
CA GLY A 258 1.04 -9.62 -1.65
C GLY A 258 0.36 -10.40 -0.54
N LEU A 259 0.41 -9.89 0.69
CA LEU A 259 -0.20 -10.57 1.83
C LEU A 259 -1.73 -10.66 1.69
N ASN A 260 -2.39 -9.58 1.27
CA ASN A 260 -3.82 -9.60 1.04
C ASN A 260 -4.21 -10.58 -0.08
N LYS A 261 -3.40 -10.68 -1.15
CA LYS A 261 -3.59 -11.67 -2.22
C LYS A 261 -3.48 -13.10 -1.67
N LEU A 262 -2.49 -13.37 -0.80
CA LEU A 262 -2.34 -14.69 -0.17
C LEU A 262 -3.52 -15.04 0.74
N LEU A 263 -4.01 -14.10 1.55
CA LEU A 263 -5.18 -14.32 2.42
C LEU A 263 -6.40 -14.73 1.61
N ILE A 264 -6.73 -13.98 0.55
CA ILE A 264 -7.85 -14.29 -0.36
C ILE A 264 -7.65 -15.66 -1.01
N LEU A 265 -6.43 -15.95 -1.47
CA LEU A 265 -6.11 -17.19 -2.14
C LEU A 265 -6.30 -18.41 -1.24
N TYR A 266 -5.68 -18.39 -0.05
CA TYR A 266 -5.74 -19.52 0.87
C TYR A 266 -7.11 -19.71 1.51
N ARG A 267 -7.84 -18.61 1.79
CA ARG A 267 -9.24 -18.70 2.23
C ARG A 267 -10.11 -19.34 1.16
N GLY A 268 -9.94 -18.94 -0.10
CA GLY A 268 -10.65 -19.53 -1.23
C GLY A 268 -10.35 -21.02 -1.43
N ARG A 269 -9.08 -21.43 -1.28
CA ARG A 269 -8.67 -22.85 -1.31
C ARG A 269 -9.30 -23.66 -0.18
N SER A 270 -9.31 -23.12 1.04
CA SER A 270 -9.96 -23.75 2.20
C SER A 270 -11.45 -23.97 1.97
N ASN A 271 -12.16 -22.91 1.53
CA ASN A 271 -13.60 -22.99 1.25
C ASN A 271 -13.94 -24.02 0.16
N LYS A 272 -13.12 -24.13 -0.90
CA LYS A 272 -13.31 -25.17 -1.94
C LYS A 272 -13.12 -26.59 -1.41
N LYS A 273 -12.17 -26.81 -0.50
CA LYS A 273 -11.95 -28.13 0.11
C LYS A 273 -13.11 -28.54 1.00
N VAL A 274 -13.68 -27.59 1.75
CA VAL A 274 -14.86 -27.84 2.60
C VAL A 274 -16.09 -28.24 1.77
N ILE A 275 -16.27 -27.68 0.56
CA ILE A 275 -17.42 -28.00 -0.32
C ILE A 275 -17.28 -29.37 -0.99
N ASN A 276 -16.06 -29.86 -1.18
CA ASN A 276 -15.77 -31.14 -1.85
C ASN A 276 -15.59 -32.33 -0.89
N CYS A 277 -15.80 -32.14 0.41
CA CYS A 277 -15.80 -33.19 1.45
C CYS A 277 -17.23 -33.45 1.93
#